data_AF-A0A0A7G2G1-F1
#
_entry.id   AF-A0A0A7G2G1-F1
#
_cell.length_a   1.000
_cell.length_b   1.000
_cell.length_c   1.000
_cell.angle_alpha   90.00
_cell.angle_beta   90.00
_cell.angle_gamma   90.00
#
_symmetry.space_group_name_H-M   'P 1'
#
loop_
_entity.id
_entity.type
_entity.pdbx_description
1 polymer ?
#
loop_
_entity_poly.entity_id
_entity_poly.type
_entity_poly.pdbx_seq_one_letter_code
_entity_poly.pdbx_strand_id
1 'polypeptide(L)' 'MDRKTVLLMACRDLLKKQINSIYILDLLSETVFYDGADCDGYCLLEDIEAELDIQED' A
#
# COMPACT_ATOMS: atom_id res chain seq x y z
N MET A 1 17.77 -9.21 2.51
CA MET A 1 16.54 -8.42 2.68
C MET A 1 16.20 -8.40 4.16
N ASP A 2 16.07 -7.22 4.76
CA ASP A 2 15.76 -7.10 6.19
C ASP A 2 14.26 -7.31 6.46
N ARG A 3 13.91 -7.47 7.74
CA ARG A 3 12.54 -7.78 8.15
C ARG A 3 11.53 -6.70 7.73
N LYS A 4 11.91 -5.43 7.74
CA LYS A 4 11.02 -4.32 7.37
C LYS A 4 10.73 -4.37 5.88
N THR A 5 11.74 -4.54 5.04
CA THR A 5 11.57 -4.70 3.58
C THR A 5 10.64 -5.87 3.24
N VAL A 6 10.79 -7.02 3.90
CA VAL A 6 9.87 -8.18 3.69
C VAL A 6 8.43 -7.84 4.04
N LEU A 7 8.20 -7.06 5.10
CA LEU A 7 6.86 -6.64 5.51
C LEU A 7 6.25 -5.65 4.52
N LEU A 8 7.04 -4.68 4.06
CA LEU A 8 6.61 -3.68 3.08
C LEU A 8 6.22 -4.35 1.76
N MET A 9 7.03 -5.29 1.26
CA MET A 9 6.68 -6.08 0.06
C MET A 9 5.38 -6.87 0.24
N ALA A 10 5.19 -7.53 1.38
CA ALA A 10 3.96 -8.27 1.66
C ALA A 10 2.71 -7.35 1.75
N CYS A 11 2.88 -6.15 2.32
CA CYS A 11 1.81 -5.15 2.42
C CYS A 11 1.44 -4.60 1.03
N ARG A 12 2.42 -4.24 0.21
CA ARG A 12 2.24 -3.87 -1.20
C ARG A 12 1.43 -4.90 -1.97
N ASP A 13 1.83 -6.18 -1.89
CA ASP A 13 1.15 -7.26 -2.60
C ASP A 13 -0.29 -7.47 -2.14
N LEU A 14 -0.57 -7.22 -0.85
CA LEU A 14 -1.93 -7.25 -0.31
C LEU A 14 -2.76 -6.10 -0.89
N LEU A 15 -2.25 -4.87 -0.84
CA LEU A 15 -2.94 -3.67 -1.35
C LEU A 15 -3.25 -3.81 -2.85
N LYS A 16 -2.30 -4.30 -3.66
CA LYS A 16 -2.53 -4.57 -5.09
C LYS A 16 -3.63 -5.61 -5.33
N LYS A 17 -3.73 -6.65 -4.51
CA LYS A 17 -4.81 -7.65 -4.61
C LYS A 17 -6.16 -7.06 -4.25
N GLN A 18 -6.20 -6.13 -3.29
CA GLN A 18 -7.44 -5.47 -2.90
C GLN A 18 -7.91 -4.50 -3.99
N ILE A 19 -7.01 -3.75 -4.64
CA ILE A 19 -7.33 -2.88 -5.79
C ILE A 19 -7.91 -3.69 -6.96
N ASN A 20 -7.31 -4.85 -7.24
CA ASN A 20 -7.75 -5.74 -8.32
C ASN A 20 -8.91 -6.68 -7.93
N SER A 21 -9.49 -6.51 -6.74
CA SER A 21 -10.58 -7.37 -6.25
C SER A 21 -11.87 -7.08 -7.02
N ILE A 22 -12.54 -8.15 -7.47
CA ILE A 22 -13.89 -8.09 -8.05
C ILE A 22 -14.97 -7.73 -7.02
N TYR A 23 -14.66 -7.88 -5.74
CA TYR A 23 -15.51 -7.43 -4.65
C TYR A 23 -15.21 -5.96 -4.38
N ILE A 24 -16.26 -5.14 -4.24
CA ILE A 24 -16.15 -3.75 -3.78
C ILE A 24 -15.59 -3.79 -2.35
N LEU A 25 -14.27 -3.73 -2.23
CA LEU A 25 -13.60 -3.34 -1.00
C LEU A 25 -13.58 -1.83 -1.02
N ASP A 26 -14.22 -1.19 -0.04
CA ASP A 26 -14.23 0.26 0.10
C ASP A 26 -12.87 0.75 0.64
N LEU A 27 -11.81 0.46 -0.12
CA LEU A 27 -10.41 0.76 0.17
C LEU A 27 -10.14 2.25 0.37
N LEU A 28 -11.01 3.10 -0.20
CA LEU A 28 -10.93 4.56 -0.06
C LEU A 28 -11.59 5.04 1.23
N SER A 29 -12.53 4.27 1.81
CA SER A 29 -13.12 4.59 3.12
C SER A 29 -12.23 4.20 4.30
N GLU A 30 -11.39 3.18 4.12
CA GLU A 30 -10.46 2.72 5.14
C GLU A 30 -9.16 3.53 5.03
N THR A 31 -8.87 4.33 6.05
CA THR A 31 -7.70 5.22 6.09
C THR A 31 -6.73 4.81 7.20
N VAL A 32 -5.46 5.12 7.00
CA VAL A 32 -4.41 5.02 8.02
C VAL A 32 -3.76 6.38 8.21
N PHE A 33 -3.47 6.73 9.47
CA PHE A 33 -2.84 8.01 9.80
C PHE A 33 -1.32 7.84 9.93
N TYR A 34 -0.56 8.50 9.05
CA TYR A 34 0.90 8.62 9.12
C TYR A 34 1.34 9.97 8.55
N ASP A 35 2.54 10.42 8.93
CA ASP A 35 3.14 11.69 8.48
C ASP A 35 2.23 12.93 8.60
N GLY A 36 1.29 12.89 9.54
CA GLY A 36 0.36 13.99 9.81
C GLY A 36 -0.86 14.05 8.88
N ALA A 37 -1.13 13.02 8.09
CA ALA A 37 -2.26 12.93 7.18
C ALA A 37 -3.01 11.59 7.29
N ASP A 38 -4.32 11.61 7.01
CA ASP A 38 -5.09 10.40 6.74
C ASP A 38 -4.88 10.00 5.27
N CYS A 39 -4.34 8.81 5.06
CA CYS A 39 -4.02 8.28 3.74
C CYS A 39 -4.85 7.01 3.50
N ASP A 40 -5.42 6.90 2.31
CA ASP A 40 -6.13 5.69 1.89
C ASP A 40 -5.16 4.58 1.46
N GLY A 41 -5.71 3.43 1.08
CA GLY A 41 -4.92 2.28 0.64
C GLY A 41 -4.10 2.55 -0.65
N TYR A 42 -4.47 3.54 -1.45
CA TYR A 42 -3.75 3.91 -2.67
C TYR A 42 -2.54 4.78 -2.33
N CYS A 43 -2.71 5.81 -1.50
CA CYS A 43 -1.60 6.63 -1.00
C CYS A 43 -0.53 5.76 -0.30
N LEU A 44 -0.95 4.85 0.59
CA LEU A 44 -0.03 3.95 1.27
C LEU A 44 0.72 3.02 0.31
N LEU A 45 0.07 2.57 -0.78
CA LEU A 45 0.72 1.74 -1.79
C LEU A 45 1.84 2.49 -2.50
N GLU A 46 1.57 3.71 -2.98
CA GLU A 46 2.55 4.54 -3.68
C GLU A 46 3.77 4.84 -2.79
N ASP A 47 3.55 5.19 -1.53
CA ASP A 47 4.65 5.47 -0.59
C ASP A 47 5.48 4.22 -0.27
N ILE A 48 4.85 3.05 -0.16
CA ILE A 48 5.58 1.78 0.00
C ILE A 48 6.42 1.48 -1.24
N GLU A 49 5.91 1.71 -2.45
CA GLU A 49 6.66 1.47 -3.68
C GLU A 49 7.83 2.45 -3.82
N ALA A 50 7.63 3.72 -3.46
CA ALA A 50 8.68 4.71 -3.40
C ALA A 50 9.81 4.31 -2.42
N GLU A 51 9.46 3.87 -1.21
CA GLU A 51 10.47 3.43 -0.23
C GLU A 51 11.17 2.12 -0.58
N LEU A 52 10.56 1.30 -1.42
CA LEU A 52 11.17 0.09 -1.97
C LEU A 52 11.98 0.36 -3.24
N ASP A 53 12.04 1.61 -3.74
CA ASP A 53 12.63 2.01 -5.02
C ASP A 53 12.08 1.17 -6.19
N ILE A 54 10.77 0.90 -6.17
CA ILE A 54 10.05 0.19 -7.23
C ILE A 54 9.47 1.25 -8.16
N GLN A 55 10.01 1.32 -9.38
CA GLN A 55 9.41 2.11 -10.46
C GLN A 55 8.39 1.22 -11.18
N GLU A 56 7.12 1.61 -11.19
CA GLU A 56 6.15 0.98 -12.09
C GLU A 56 6.48 1.40 -13.54
N ASP A 57 6.49 0.43 -14.46
CA ASP A 57 6.62 0.63 -15.91
C ASP A 57 5.31 1.12 -16.55
#